data_AF-B4N5P9-F1
#
_entry.id   AF-B4N5P9-F1
#
_cell.length_a   1.000
_cell.length_b   1.000
_cell.length_c   1.000
_cell.angle_alpha   90.00
_cell.angle_beta   90.00
_cell.angle_gamma   90.00
#
_symmetry.space_group_name_H-M   'P 1'
#
loop_
_entity.id
_entity.type
_entity.pdbx_description
1 polymer ?
#
loop_
_entity_poly.entity_id
_entity_poly.type
_entity_poly.pdbx_seq_one_letter_code
_entity_poly.pdbx_strand_id
1 'polypeptide(L)'
;MDPVVFFVVLTSIYGILYFFDRFFKSCMHYPYDAFLKNTGFTVNFMSVHWHTNAFNRMLLRWGSAGHSCTRNFLVRSFNVGVLFAFSLLPIGIILLIITIFNGGETATSSSSIDADAASLVQLEILLPGVNLPLQEIGYYIATLVMCLVVHELGHALAAVLEDVPVTGFGIKFYYCLPMAYTELSHDHLNSLRWFRKLRILCAGIWHNFLFASFCYLLISSVGITLSPFFVYNQNVIVTELTAKSPLRAGGGDRGLQVDNVITQLNDCAVSSEETWSSCLQKTLPVRRGYCVSADFVRQNDESIDISHHSADGRLQCCDERNPNVSCFELIEDMTAEAPAELPQHVCLHVRRTLEDVSEYCTGGDCTQGHCLRPLMPNSTAILQFKRQRLSGEQLPSVIYVGHPYDVVRSVRVSAFVPRYSALSSAWPDSWFLLLKYNVVFSIGLALVNAIPCFGFDGAHITSTVIHSFLVGRVDQHAKRDLISLIITSVGSLLFGLALLKVAWLSLLKPLI
;
A
#
# COMPACT_ATOMS: atom_id res chain seq x y z
N MET A 1 -6.29 18.21 -0.82
CA MET A 1 -7.15 19.02 -1.71
C MET A 1 -8.56 18.59 -1.43
N ASP A 2 -9.49 19.52 -1.19
CA ASP A 2 -10.89 19.14 -0.98
C ASP A 2 -11.45 18.46 -2.24
N PRO A 3 -12.17 17.33 -2.12
CA PRO A 3 -12.72 16.61 -3.28
C PRO A 3 -13.58 17.50 -4.19
N VAL A 4 -14.30 18.45 -3.60
CA VAL A 4 -15.11 19.44 -4.32
C VAL A 4 -14.23 20.31 -5.22
N VAL A 5 -13.11 20.82 -4.70
CA VAL A 5 -12.16 21.63 -5.47
C VAL A 5 -11.58 20.83 -6.62
N PHE A 6 -11.21 19.57 -6.38
CA PHE A 6 -10.72 18.68 -7.43
C PHE A 6 -11.74 18.51 -8.58
N PHE A 7 -12.99 18.20 -8.26
CA PHE A 7 -14.03 18.02 -9.29
C PHE A 7 -14.40 19.32 -10.01
N VAL A 8 -14.39 20.47 -9.32
CA VAL A 8 -14.60 21.79 -9.95
C VAL A 8 -13.46 22.11 -10.92
N VAL A 9 -12.21 21.88 -10.52
CA VAL A 9 -11.04 22.09 -11.38
C VAL A 9 -11.10 21.16 -12.59
N LEU A 10 -11.40 19.87 -12.38
CA LEU A 10 -11.50 18.88 -13.46
C LEU A 10 -12.61 19.24 -14.46
N THR A 11 -13.79 19.60 -13.96
CA THR A 11 -14.92 20.04 -14.80
C THR A 11 -14.56 21.31 -15.59
N SER A 12 -13.85 22.24 -14.96
CA SER A 12 -13.37 23.47 -15.62
C SER A 12 -12.38 23.14 -16.74
N ILE A 13 -11.44 22.23 -16.51
CA ILE A 13 -10.49 21.77 -17.53
C ILE A 13 -11.23 21.15 -18.73
N TYR A 14 -12.19 20.24 -18.49
CA TYR A 14 -12.99 19.67 -19.57
C TYR A 14 -13.84 20.70 -20.30
N GLY A 15 -14.41 21.67 -19.59
CA GLY A 15 -15.16 22.78 -20.17
C GLY A 15 -14.29 23.65 -21.08
N ILE A 16 -13.08 23.98 -20.62
CA ILE A 16 -12.09 24.74 -21.40
C ILE A 16 -11.67 23.97 -22.65
N LEU A 17 -11.33 22.69 -22.51
CA LEU A 17 -10.95 21.83 -23.64
C LEU A 17 -12.07 21.72 -24.68
N TYR A 18 -13.31 21.52 -24.23
CA TYR A 18 -14.47 21.43 -25.12
C TYR A 18 -14.77 22.76 -25.81
N PHE A 19 -14.66 23.89 -25.09
CA PHE A 19 -14.82 25.22 -25.67
C PHE A 19 -13.79 25.48 -26.77
N PHE A 20 -12.51 25.24 -26.49
CA PHE A 20 -11.45 25.44 -27.47
C PHE A 20 -11.55 24.48 -28.66
N ASP A 21 -11.95 23.22 -28.45
CA ASP A 21 -12.20 22.29 -29.56
C ASP A 21 -13.29 22.80 -30.51
N ARG A 22 -14.41 23.29 -29.97
CA ARG A 22 -15.49 23.89 -30.77
C ARG A 22 -15.09 25.20 -31.43
N PHE A 23 -14.33 26.04 -30.73
CA PHE A 23 -13.82 27.30 -31.25
C PHE A 23 -12.87 27.06 -32.42
N PHE A 24 -11.88 26.16 -32.29
CA PHE A 24 -10.93 25.86 -33.37
C PHE A 24 -11.58 25.13 -34.54
N LYS A 25 -12.56 24.25 -34.33
CA LYS A 25 -13.35 23.68 -35.44
C LYS A 25 -14.14 24.73 -36.21
N SER A 26 -14.54 25.83 -35.56
CA SER A 26 -15.29 26.91 -36.20
C SER A 26 -14.37 27.93 -36.90
N CYS A 27 -13.30 28.37 -36.24
CA CYS A 27 -12.42 29.44 -36.74
C CYS A 27 -11.22 28.93 -37.56
N MET A 28 -10.74 27.70 -37.29
CA MET A 28 -9.52 27.12 -37.85
C MET A 28 -9.73 25.67 -38.30
N HIS A 29 -10.87 25.40 -38.96
CA HIS A 29 -11.35 24.06 -39.30
C HIS A 29 -10.27 23.17 -39.92
N TYR A 30 -9.67 23.58 -41.04
CA TYR A 30 -8.72 22.75 -41.77
C TYR A 30 -7.42 22.44 -41.00
N PRO A 31 -6.67 23.43 -40.47
CA PRO A 31 -5.43 23.13 -39.74
C PRO A 31 -5.67 22.39 -38.43
N TYR A 32 -6.78 22.66 -37.72
CA TYR A 32 -7.10 21.96 -36.48
C TYR A 32 -7.57 20.52 -36.74
N ASP A 33 -8.39 20.27 -37.75
CA ASP A 33 -8.78 18.90 -38.12
C ASP A 33 -7.57 18.08 -38.61
N ALA A 34 -6.66 18.70 -39.36
CA ALA A 34 -5.41 18.06 -39.77
C ALA A 34 -4.54 17.73 -38.55
N PHE A 35 -4.45 18.64 -37.57
CA PHE A 35 -3.77 18.40 -36.30
C PHE A 35 -4.39 17.21 -35.56
N LEU A 36 -5.70 17.22 -35.31
CA LEU A 36 -6.40 16.14 -34.60
C LEU A 36 -6.25 14.78 -35.29
N LYS A 37 -6.32 14.74 -36.63
CA LYS A 37 -6.10 13.51 -37.40
C LYS A 37 -4.65 13.01 -37.31
N ASN A 38 -3.67 13.92 -37.35
CA ASN A 38 -2.26 13.55 -37.28
C ASN A 38 -1.83 13.09 -35.88
N THR A 39 -2.36 13.72 -34.83
CA THR A 39 -2.06 13.33 -33.45
C THR A 39 -2.95 12.18 -32.94
N GLY A 40 -4.07 11.92 -33.62
CA GLY A 40 -5.08 10.95 -33.22
C GLY A 40 -5.90 11.38 -32.00
N PHE A 41 -5.96 12.69 -31.72
CA PHE A 41 -6.75 13.22 -30.60
C PHE A 41 -8.19 13.47 -31.04
N THR A 42 -9.14 13.12 -30.18
CA THR A 42 -10.53 13.57 -30.32
C THR A 42 -11.02 14.08 -28.98
N VAL A 43 -11.62 15.27 -28.99
CA VAL A 43 -12.21 15.89 -27.80
C VAL A 43 -13.72 15.80 -27.94
N ASN A 44 -14.35 15.23 -26.93
CA ASN A 44 -15.80 15.09 -26.80
C ASN A 44 -16.26 15.76 -25.50
N PHE A 45 -17.57 15.92 -25.31
CA PHE A 45 -18.08 16.47 -24.06
C PHE A 45 -17.67 15.55 -22.88
N MET A 46 -16.95 16.11 -21.90
CA MET A 46 -16.39 15.42 -20.73
C MET A 46 -15.52 14.18 -21.03
N SER A 47 -14.97 14.08 -22.26
CA SER A 47 -14.07 12.98 -22.60
C SER A 47 -13.01 13.39 -23.61
N VAL A 48 -11.81 12.86 -23.42
CA VAL A 48 -10.68 13.04 -24.34
C VAL A 48 -10.19 11.67 -24.74
N HIS A 49 -9.97 11.48 -26.04
CA HIS A 49 -9.50 10.21 -26.57
C HIS A 49 -8.24 10.45 -27.39
N TRP A 50 -7.29 9.54 -27.25
CA TRP A 50 -6.08 9.50 -28.03
C TRP A 50 -5.99 8.13 -28.69
N HIS A 51 -5.73 8.11 -30.00
CA HIS A 51 -5.60 6.90 -30.80
C HIS A 51 -4.27 6.88 -31.56
N THR A 52 -3.60 5.73 -31.60
CA THR A 52 -2.31 5.56 -32.26
C THR A 52 -2.17 4.21 -32.95
N ASN A 53 -1.58 4.22 -34.13
CA ASN A 53 -1.24 3.02 -34.92
C ASN A 53 0.25 2.69 -34.84
N ALA A 54 1.03 3.44 -34.06
CA ALA A 54 2.49 3.36 -34.04
C ALA A 54 3.00 1.97 -33.66
N PHE A 55 2.30 1.27 -32.76
CA PHE A 55 2.72 -0.03 -32.23
C PHE A 55 2.35 -1.23 -33.13
N ASN A 56 1.46 -1.06 -34.11
CA ASN A 56 0.96 -2.16 -34.93
C ASN A 56 2.09 -2.90 -35.66
N ARG A 57 3.06 -2.16 -36.20
CA ARG A 57 4.22 -2.77 -36.90
C ARG A 57 5.12 -3.58 -35.96
N MET A 58 5.32 -3.07 -34.74
CA MET A 58 6.12 -3.77 -33.72
C MET A 58 5.44 -5.07 -33.31
N LEU A 59 4.13 -5.04 -33.10
CA LEU A 59 3.35 -6.21 -32.70
C LEU A 59 3.26 -7.27 -33.78
N LEU A 60 3.07 -6.86 -35.03
CA LEU A 60 3.12 -7.79 -36.16
C LEU A 60 4.48 -8.50 -36.22
N ARG A 61 5.58 -7.78 -36.02
CA ARG A 61 6.91 -8.38 -35.94
C ARG A 61 7.03 -9.34 -34.76
N TRP A 62 6.56 -8.99 -33.58
CA TRP A 62 6.64 -9.88 -32.41
C TRP A 62 5.79 -11.15 -32.59
N GLY A 63 4.61 -11.04 -33.18
CA GLY A 63 3.76 -12.20 -33.47
C GLY A 63 4.27 -13.07 -34.62
N SER A 64 5.00 -12.50 -35.59
CA SER A 64 5.55 -13.24 -36.74
C SER A 64 7.00 -13.71 -36.57
N ALA A 65 7.78 -13.12 -35.66
CA ALA A 65 9.21 -13.41 -35.49
C ALA A 65 9.50 -14.68 -34.66
N GLY A 66 8.49 -15.26 -34.02
CA GLY A 66 8.67 -16.46 -33.21
C GLY A 66 8.88 -17.72 -34.07
N HIS A 67 9.92 -18.50 -33.78
CA HIS A 67 10.02 -19.89 -34.24
C HIS A 67 8.77 -20.67 -33.80
N SER A 68 8.37 -21.70 -34.58
CA SER A 68 7.17 -22.53 -34.32
C SER A 68 7.03 -23.00 -32.85
N CYS A 69 8.14 -23.28 -32.17
CA CYS A 69 8.16 -23.63 -30.75
C CYS A 69 7.65 -22.49 -29.83
N THR A 70 8.14 -21.27 -30.00
CA THR A 70 7.73 -20.09 -29.19
C THR A 70 6.26 -19.73 -29.42
N ARG A 71 5.78 -19.79 -30.68
CA ARG A 71 4.37 -19.60 -31.01
C ARG A 71 3.50 -20.64 -30.30
N ASN A 72 3.89 -21.92 -30.35
CA ASN A 72 3.16 -22.98 -29.65
C ASN A 72 3.17 -22.81 -28.13
N PHE A 73 4.28 -22.37 -27.54
CA PHE A 73 4.36 -22.07 -26.12
C PHE A 73 3.40 -20.94 -25.72
N LEU A 74 3.41 -19.83 -26.47
CA LEU A 74 2.50 -18.70 -26.23
C LEU A 74 1.04 -19.12 -26.34
N VAL A 75 0.66 -19.84 -27.40
CA VAL A 75 -0.71 -20.34 -27.56
C VAL A 75 -1.12 -21.26 -26.41
N ARG A 76 -0.22 -22.13 -25.92
CA ARG A 76 -0.47 -22.94 -24.72
C ARG A 76 -0.63 -22.09 -23.47
N SER A 77 0.17 -21.04 -23.31
CA SER A 77 0.04 -20.07 -22.21
C SER A 77 -1.33 -19.38 -22.24
N PHE A 78 -1.81 -18.95 -23.41
CA PHE A 78 -3.16 -18.37 -23.55
C PHE A 78 -4.27 -19.38 -23.24
N ASN A 79 -4.10 -20.67 -23.53
CA ASN A 79 -5.07 -21.69 -23.10
C ASN A 79 -5.17 -21.78 -21.57
N VAL A 80 -4.04 -21.69 -20.87
CA VAL A 80 -4.02 -21.60 -19.40
C VAL A 80 -4.69 -20.30 -18.94
N GLY A 81 -4.44 -19.19 -19.63
CA GLY A 81 -5.09 -17.91 -19.37
C GLY A 81 -6.62 -17.97 -19.45
N VAL A 82 -7.18 -18.72 -20.41
CA VAL A 82 -8.63 -18.96 -20.48
C VAL A 82 -9.13 -19.67 -19.23
N LEU A 83 -8.48 -20.75 -18.80
CA LEU A 83 -8.87 -21.48 -17.58
C LEU A 83 -8.75 -20.60 -16.33
N PHE A 84 -7.69 -19.80 -16.25
CA PHE A 84 -7.46 -18.86 -15.16
C PHE A 84 -8.55 -17.79 -15.08
N ALA A 85 -8.92 -17.17 -16.21
CA ALA A 85 -10.01 -16.19 -16.25
C ALA A 85 -11.34 -16.79 -15.78
N PHE A 86 -11.65 -18.03 -16.18
CA PHE A 86 -12.83 -18.73 -15.67
C PHE A 86 -12.78 -19.03 -14.17
N SER A 87 -11.59 -19.31 -13.60
CA SER A 87 -11.44 -19.47 -12.15
C SER A 87 -11.58 -18.16 -11.37
N LEU A 88 -11.26 -17.02 -11.97
CA LEU A 88 -11.41 -15.71 -11.33
C LEU A 88 -12.87 -15.26 -11.25
N LEU A 89 -13.73 -15.68 -12.18
CA LEU A 89 -15.15 -15.34 -12.18
C LEU A 89 -15.87 -15.65 -10.84
N PRO A 90 -15.87 -16.91 -10.33
CA PRO A 90 -16.54 -17.22 -9.07
C PRO A 90 -15.88 -16.48 -7.89
N ILE A 91 -14.56 -16.31 -7.90
CA ILE A 91 -13.83 -15.55 -6.87
C ILE A 91 -14.31 -14.09 -6.86
N GLY A 92 -14.38 -13.44 -8.02
CA GLY A 92 -14.84 -12.06 -8.16
C GLY A 92 -16.29 -11.88 -7.71
N ILE A 93 -17.19 -12.80 -8.06
CA ILE A 93 -18.59 -12.76 -7.62
C ILE A 93 -18.69 -12.92 -6.09
N ILE A 94 -17.97 -13.88 -5.50
CA ILE A 94 -17.95 -14.09 -4.04
C ILE A 94 -17.42 -12.84 -3.32
N LEU A 95 -16.33 -12.25 -3.81
CA LEU A 95 -15.76 -11.03 -3.24
C LEU A 95 -16.72 -9.85 -3.32
N LEU A 96 -17.45 -9.69 -4.42
CA LEU A 96 -18.50 -8.66 -4.54
C LEU A 96 -19.62 -8.87 -3.52
N ILE A 97 -20.09 -10.10 -3.35
CA ILE A 97 -21.14 -10.44 -2.38
C ILE A 97 -20.65 -10.15 -0.95
N ILE A 98 -19.45 -10.60 -0.57
CA ILE A 98 -18.84 -10.30 0.74
C ILE A 98 -18.74 -8.79 0.96
N THR A 99 -18.31 -8.03 -0.05
CA THR A 99 -18.20 -6.57 0.04
C THR A 99 -19.57 -5.93 0.29
N ILE A 100 -20.61 -6.32 -0.45
CA ILE A 100 -21.98 -5.80 -0.31
C ILE A 100 -22.60 -6.15 1.05
N PHE A 101 -22.45 -7.39 1.54
CA PHE A 101 -23.17 -7.85 2.74
C PHE A 101 -22.37 -7.76 4.04
N ASN A 102 -21.05 -8.04 4.02
CA ASN A 102 -20.25 -8.15 5.24
C ASN A 102 -19.41 -6.90 5.58
N GLY A 103 -19.30 -5.93 4.68
CA GLY A 103 -18.53 -4.68 4.93
C GLY A 103 -19.13 -3.68 5.91
N GLY A 104 -19.83 -4.13 6.96
CA GLY A 104 -20.49 -3.27 7.97
C GLY A 104 -19.60 -2.86 9.15
N GLU A 105 -18.50 -3.56 9.39
CA GLU A 105 -17.62 -3.30 10.54
C GLU A 105 -16.19 -3.13 10.04
N THR A 106 -15.88 -1.93 9.57
CA THR A 106 -14.48 -1.50 9.50
C THR A 106 -13.96 -1.48 10.93
N ALA A 107 -13.09 -2.44 11.22
CA ALA A 107 -12.30 -2.52 12.42
C ALA A 107 -11.58 -1.18 12.68
N THR A 108 -12.19 -0.32 13.50
CA THR A 108 -11.46 0.57 14.40
C THR A 108 -10.87 -0.27 15.53
N SER A 109 -10.02 -1.24 15.18
CA SER A 109 -9.27 -2.05 16.13
C SER A 109 -7.81 -2.03 15.74
N SER A 110 -7.19 -0.89 16.01
CA SER A 110 -5.84 -0.87 16.56
C SER A 110 -5.82 -1.68 17.86
N SER A 111 -5.74 -3.02 17.78
CA SER A 111 -5.39 -3.86 18.93
C SER A 111 -5.20 -5.34 18.53
N SER A 112 -4.00 -5.83 18.85
CA SER A 112 -3.63 -7.21 19.20
C SER A 112 -3.77 -8.35 18.17
N ILE A 113 -2.60 -8.88 17.85
CA ILE A 113 -2.25 -10.19 17.30
C ILE A 113 -2.93 -11.32 18.10
N ASP A 114 -3.79 -12.09 17.44
CA ASP A 114 -3.74 -13.57 17.37
C ASP A 114 -4.94 -14.06 16.54
N ALA A 115 -4.71 -14.36 15.26
CA ALA A 115 -5.56 -15.24 14.46
C ALA A 115 -4.80 -15.67 13.20
N ASP A 116 -4.15 -16.83 13.26
CA ASP A 116 -3.98 -17.67 12.09
C ASP A 116 -5.35 -17.89 11.42
N ALA A 117 -5.36 -17.79 10.08
CA ALA A 117 -6.47 -18.15 9.19
C ALA A 117 -7.77 -17.32 9.28
N ALA A 118 -7.74 -16.14 8.64
CA ALA A 118 -8.78 -15.59 7.74
C ALA A 118 -8.87 -14.06 7.86
N SER A 119 -7.84 -13.35 7.40
CA SER A 119 -8.07 -11.98 6.91
C SER A 119 -9.05 -12.11 5.74
N LEU A 120 -10.32 -11.76 5.96
CA LEU A 120 -11.32 -11.74 4.90
C LEU A 120 -10.78 -10.86 3.78
N VAL A 121 -10.39 -11.47 2.65
CA VAL A 121 -9.97 -10.73 1.46
C VAL A 121 -11.18 -9.91 1.05
N GLN A 122 -11.13 -8.60 1.29
CA GLN A 122 -12.20 -7.69 0.97
C GLN A 122 -11.80 -6.90 -0.28
N LEU A 123 -12.74 -6.70 -1.20
CA LEU A 123 -12.49 -5.90 -2.38
C LEU A 123 -12.49 -4.43 -1.96
N GLU A 124 -11.31 -3.91 -1.61
CA GLU A 124 -11.15 -2.49 -1.33
C GLU A 124 -10.86 -1.74 -2.64
N ILE A 125 -11.65 -0.71 -2.92
CA ILE A 125 -11.41 0.16 -4.07
C ILE A 125 -10.38 1.19 -3.65
N LEU A 126 -9.23 1.14 -4.32
CA LEU A 126 -8.10 2.03 -4.08
C LEU A 126 -8.41 3.43 -4.66
N LEU A 127 -8.70 4.37 -3.78
CA LEU A 127 -9.05 5.76 -4.06
C LEU A 127 -7.95 6.70 -3.51
N PRO A 128 -7.12 7.28 -4.39
CA PRO A 128 -6.10 8.26 -3.99
C PRO A 128 -6.70 9.40 -3.15
N GLY A 129 -6.13 9.61 -1.97
CA GLY A 129 -6.54 10.64 -1.01
C GLY A 129 -7.68 10.25 -0.06
N VAL A 130 -8.27 9.07 -0.22
CA VAL A 130 -9.27 8.53 0.71
C VAL A 130 -8.64 7.41 1.54
N ASN A 131 -8.23 6.31 0.90
CA ASN A 131 -7.53 5.19 1.53
C ASN A 131 -6.04 5.11 1.16
N LEU A 132 -5.58 5.98 0.26
CA LEU A 132 -4.20 6.02 -0.23
C LEU A 132 -3.57 7.41 -0.04
N PRO A 133 -2.32 7.51 0.42
CA PRO A 133 -1.64 8.80 0.62
C PRO A 133 -1.48 9.58 -0.70
N LEU A 134 -1.90 10.86 -0.71
CA LEU A 134 -1.79 11.72 -1.90
C LEU A 134 -0.34 11.96 -2.35
N GLN A 135 0.62 11.83 -1.44
CA GLN A 135 2.05 11.99 -1.74
C GLN A 135 2.53 10.96 -2.78
N GLU A 136 1.83 9.84 -2.90
CA GLU A 136 2.21 8.72 -3.77
C GLU A 136 1.41 8.68 -5.08
N ILE A 137 0.67 9.75 -5.40
CA ILE A 137 -0.18 9.83 -6.60
C ILE A 137 0.57 9.54 -7.91
N GLY A 138 1.85 9.93 -7.98
CA GLY A 138 2.72 9.63 -9.12
C GLY A 138 2.89 8.12 -9.34
N TYR A 139 3.00 7.33 -8.27
CA TYR A 139 3.09 5.87 -8.34
C TYR A 139 1.77 5.27 -8.82
N TYR A 140 0.64 5.75 -8.31
CA TYR A 140 -0.68 5.26 -8.74
C TYR A 140 -0.93 5.48 -10.24
N ILE A 141 -0.60 6.68 -10.74
CA ILE A 141 -0.73 6.99 -12.17
C ILE A 141 0.21 6.10 -13.00
N ALA A 142 1.47 5.98 -12.59
CA ALA A 142 2.45 5.15 -13.30
C ALA A 142 2.01 3.68 -13.34
N THR A 143 1.57 3.13 -12.21
CA THR A 143 1.05 1.78 -12.11
C THR A 143 -0.20 1.57 -12.97
N LEU A 144 -1.19 2.48 -12.92
CA LEU A 144 -2.39 2.37 -13.75
C LEU A 144 -2.05 2.33 -15.24
N VAL A 145 -1.15 3.19 -15.70
CA VAL A 145 -0.69 3.20 -17.09
C VAL A 145 0.01 1.88 -17.44
N MET A 146 0.91 1.37 -16.60
CA MET A 146 1.60 0.11 -16.83
C MET A 146 0.62 -1.07 -16.91
N CYS A 147 -0.30 -1.20 -15.95
CA CYS A 147 -1.31 -2.25 -15.91
C CYS A 147 -2.21 -2.21 -17.15
N LEU A 148 -2.70 -1.04 -17.55
CA LEU A 148 -3.56 -0.88 -18.73
C LEU A 148 -2.80 -1.24 -20.02
N VAL A 149 -1.56 -0.78 -20.17
CA VAL A 149 -0.75 -1.10 -21.36
C VAL A 149 -0.47 -2.59 -21.45
N VAL A 150 -0.11 -3.25 -20.34
CA VAL A 150 0.12 -4.69 -20.29
C VAL A 150 -1.14 -5.48 -20.61
N HIS A 151 -2.29 -5.04 -20.10
CA HIS A 151 -3.59 -5.66 -20.36
C HIS A 151 -3.93 -5.64 -21.86
N GLU A 152 -3.89 -4.47 -22.47
CA GLU A 152 -4.17 -4.26 -23.88
C GLU A 152 -3.14 -4.97 -24.79
N LEU A 153 -1.86 -4.95 -24.40
CA LEU A 153 -0.83 -5.71 -25.08
C LEU A 153 -1.14 -7.21 -25.11
N GLY A 154 -1.76 -7.75 -24.05
CA GLY A 154 -2.23 -9.12 -24.00
C GLY A 154 -3.24 -9.44 -25.11
N HIS A 155 -4.29 -8.63 -25.25
CA HIS A 155 -5.30 -8.79 -26.31
C HIS A 155 -4.68 -8.71 -27.70
N ALA A 156 -3.82 -7.71 -27.93
CA ALA A 156 -3.15 -7.56 -29.21
C ALA A 156 -2.26 -8.75 -29.56
N LEU A 157 -1.45 -9.24 -28.60
CA LEU A 157 -0.57 -10.38 -28.83
C LEU A 157 -1.38 -11.65 -29.14
N ALA A 158 -2.46 -11.90 -28.40
CA ALA A 158 -3.35 -13.02 -28.68
C ALA A 158 -4.04 -12.90 -30.04
N ALA A 159 -4.47 -11.70 -30.42
CA ALA A 159 -5.08 -11.42 -31.72
C ALA A 159 -4.12 -11.73 -32.87
N VAL A 160 -2.87 -11.24 -32.81
CA VAL A 160 -1.86 -11.52 -33.85
C VAL A 160 -1.55 -13.02 -33.93
N LEU A 161 -1.54 -13.75 -32.82
CA LEU A 161 -1.31 -15.20 -32.80
C LEU A 161 -2.47 -16.03 -33.38
N GLU A 162 -3.68 -15.49 -33.34
CA GLU A 162 -4.89 -16.07 -33.98
C GLU A 162 -5.14 -15.48 -35.37
N ASP A 163 -4.16 -14.76 -35.92
CA ASP A 163 -4.17 -14.14 -37.24
C ASP A 163 -5.31 -13.10 -37.42
N VAL A 164 -5.69 -12.40 -36.34
CA VAL A 164 -6.64 -11.29 -36.34
C VAL A 164 -5.89 -9.95 -36.42
N PRO A 165 -6.23 -9.07 -37.38
CA PRO A 165 -5.56 -7.78 -37.52
C PRO A 165 -5.94 -6.82 -36.37
N VAL A 166 -4.91 -6.21 -35.78
CA VAL A 166 -5.01 -5.11 -34.81
C VAL A 166 -5.01 -3.79 -35.59
N THR A 167 -6.09 -3.01 -35.50
CA THR A 167 -6.25 -1.75 -36.24
C THR A 167 -5.55 -0.59 -35.54
N GLY A 168 -5.51 -0.58 -34.20
CA GLY A 168 -4.81 0.44 -33.43
C GLY A 168 -4.97 0.28 -31.92
N PHE A 169 -4.40 1.24 -31.18
CA PHE A 169 -4.50 1.37 -29.73
C PHE A 169 -5.09 2.73 -29.38
N GLY A 170 -5.83 2.81 -28.28
CA GLY A 170 -6.26 4.09 -27.77
C GLY A 170 -6.34 4.16 -26.26
N ILE A 171 -6.36 5.39 -25.76
CA ILE A 171 -6.66 5.71 -24.37
C ILE A 171 -7.76 6.76 -24.38
N LYS A 172 -8.82 6.50 -23.64
CA LYS A 172 -9.96 7.38 -23.42
C LYS A 172 -10.01 7.77 -21.95
N PHE A 173 -9.99 9.07 -21.69
CA PHE A 173 -10.23 9.62 -20.37
C PHE A 173 -11.69 10.06 -20.29
N TYR A 174 -12.50 9.31 -19.55
CA TYR A 174 -13.86 9.70 -19.22
C TYR A 174 -13.88 10.37 -17.85
N TYR A 175 -14.02 11.69 -17.82
CA TYR A 175 -13.88 12.49 -16.61
C TYR A 175 -12.57 12.19 -15.84
N CYS A 176 -12.59 11.43 -14.74
CA CYS A 176 -11.37 11.06 -14.01
C CYS A 176 -10.84 9.65 -14.32
N LEU A 177 -11.56 8.85 -15.12
CA LEU A 177 -11.25 7.43 -15.32
C LEU A 177 -10.49 7.21 -16.63
N PRO A 178 -9.22 6.77 -16.59
CA PRO A 178 -8.50 6.32 -17.77
C PRO A 178 -8.98 4.93 -18.20
N MET A 179 -9.25 4.77 -19.47
CA MET A 179 -9.60 3.50 -20.10
C MET A 179 -8.72 3.33 -21.34
N ALA A 180 -7.83 2.35 -21.32
CA ALA A 180 -7.12 1.93 -22.52
C ALA A 180 -7.98 0.92 -23.30
N TYR A 181 -7.76 0.82 -24.60
CA TYR A 181 -8.39 -0.19 -25.44
C TYR A 181 -7.51 -0.56 -26.63
N THR A 182 -7.65 -1.80 -27.08
CA THR A 182 -7.11 -2.33 -28.32
C THR A 182 -8.22 -2.46 -29.35
N GLU A 183 -8.00 -1.83 -30.51
CA GLU A 183 -8.96 -1.91 -31.59
C GLU A 183 -8.65 -3.14 -32.46
N LEU A 184 -9.61 -4.06 -32.49
CA LEU A 184 -9.53 -5.33 -33.19
C LEU A 184 -10.59 -5.37 -34.30
N SER A 185 -10.28 -6.00 -35.43
CA SER A 185 -11.27 -6.17 -36.49
C SER A 185 -12.42 -7.09 -36.03
N HIS A 186 -13.61 -6.51 -35.86
CA HIS A 186 -14.81 -7.24 -35.39
C HIS A 186 -15.24 -8.37 -36.32
N ASP A 187 -15.14 -8.18 -37.64
CA ASP A 187 -15.53 -9.21 -38.63
C ASP A 187 -14.63 -10.45 -38.51
N HIS A 188 -13.32 -10.24 -38.44
CA HIS A 188 -12.36 -11.33 -38.26
C HIS A 188 -12.53 -12.01 -36.89
N LEU A 189 -12.70 -11.23 -35.82
CA LEU A 189 -12.91 -11.75 -34.46
C LEU A 189 -14.18 -12.60 -34.35
N ASN A 190 -15.28 -12.19 -34.99
CA ASN A 190 -16.55 -12.91 -34.95
C ASN A 190 -16.57 -14.14 -35.88
N SER A 191 -15.72 -14.16 -36.91
CA SER A 191 -15.55 -15.35 -37.76
C SER A 191 -14.77 -16.49 -37.10
N LEU A 192 -14.03 -16.20 -36.01
CA LEU A 192 -13.24 -17.20 -35.30
C LEU A 192 -14.11 -18.23 -34.57
N ARG A 193 -13.55 -19.44 -34.42
CA ARG A 193 -14.10 -20.46 -33.52
C ARG A 193 -14.12 -19.93 -32.08
N TRP A 194 -15.17 -20.28 -31.34
CA TRP A 194 -15.43 -19.78 -29.99
C TRP A 194 -14.21 -19.85 -29.05
N PHE A 195 -13.46 -20.95 -29.05
CA PHE A 195 -12.30 -21.09 -28.17
C PHE A 195 -11.12 -20.19 -28.55
N ARG A 196 -10.90 -19.93 -29.85
CA ARG A 196 -9.88 -18.96 -30.30
C ARG A 196 -10.27 -17.54 -29.92
N LYS A 197 -11.56 -17.21 -30.07
CA LYS A 197 -12.12 -15.94 -29.60
C LYS A 197 -11.93 -15.76 -28.09
N LEU A 198 -12.18 -16.80 -27.28
CA LEU A 198 -11.95 -16.76 -25.84
C LEU A 198 -10.48 -16.55 -25.47
N ARG A 199 -9.51 -17.10 -26.21
CA ARG A 199 -8.08 -16.82 -25.96
C ARG A 199 -7.77 -15.34 -26.07
N ILE A 200 -8.33 -14.66 -27.07
CA ILE A 200 -8.15 -13.22 -27.26
C ILE A 200 -8.84 -12.44 -26.14
N LEU A 201 -10.08 -12.78 -25.80
CA LEU A 201 -10.85 -12.08 -24.77
C LEU A 201 -10.29 -12.27 -23.35
N CYS A 202 -9.72 -13.43 -23.03
CA CYS A 202 -9.10 -13.68 -21.72
C CYS A 202 -7.62 -13.22 -21.65
N ALA A 203 -7.05 -12.74 -22.76
CA ALA A 203 -5.63 -12.46 -22.87
C ALA A 203 -5.16 -11.32 -21.95
N GLY A 204 -5.94 -10.24 -21.84
CA GLY A 204 -5.62 -9.10 -20.97
C GLY A 204 -5.63 -9.47 -19.49
N ILE A 205 -6.63 -10.25 -19.05
CA ILE A 205 -6.71 -10.81 -17.68
C ILE A 205 -5.46 -11.64 -17.39
N TRP A 206 -5.05 -12.51 -18.33
CA TRP A 206 -3.87 -13.36 -18.18
C TRP A 206 -2.57 -12.56 -18.12
N HIS A 207 -2.39 -11.54 -18.97
CA HIS A 207 -1.18 -10.73 -18.99
C HIS A 207 -1.00 -9.89 -17.72
N ASN A 208 -2.09 -9.36 -17.17
CA ASN A 208 -2.04 -8.68 -15.87
C ASN A 208 -1.63 -9.63 -14.74
N PHE A 209 -2.14 -10.86 -14.74
CA PHE A 209 -1.71 -11.86 -13.76
C PHE A 209 -0.22 -12.24 -13.91
N LEU A 210 0.25 -12.43 -15.15
CA LEU A 210 1.67 -12.71 -15.41
C LEU A 210 2.57 -11.55 -14.98
N PHE A 211 2.15 -10.31 -15.24
CA PHE A 211 2.89 -9.12 -14.84
C PHE A 211 2.89 -8.94 -13.31
N ALA A 212 1.77 -9.16 -12.64
CA ALA A 212 1.71 -9.20 -11.18
C ALA A 212 2.64 -10.27 -10.61
N SER A 213 2.62 -11.48 -11.18
CA SER A 213 3.49 -12.59 -10.77
C SER A 213 4.96 -12.23 -10.97
N PHE A 214 5.31 -11.58 -12.07
CA PHE A 214 6.66 -11.10 -12.34
C PHE A 214 7.10 -10.04 -11.32
N CYS A 215 6.27 -9.03 -11.04
CA CYS A 215 6.56 -8.02 -10.02
C CYS A 215 6.69 -8.65 -8.62
N TYR A 216 5.85 -9.62 -8.29
CA TYR A 216 5.94 -10.37 -7.03
C TYR A 216 7.26 -11.16 -6.94
N LEU A 217 7.68 -11.82 -8.01
CA LEU A 217 8.98 -12.51 -8.04
C LEU A 217 10.16 -11.54 -7.87
N LEU A 218 10.09 -10.33 -8.43
CA LEU A 218 11.09 -9.28 -8.20
C LEU A 218 11.14 -8.84 -6.74
N ILE A 219 9.97 -8.68 -6.10
CA ILE A 219 9.86 -8.38 -4.67
C ILE A 219 10.46 -9.52 -3.84
N SER A 220 10.09 -10.78 -4.10
CA SER A 220 10.59 -11.93 -3.34
C SER A 220 12.10 -12.15 -3.49
N SER A 221 12.66 -11.77 -4.64
CA SER A 221 14.10 -11.87 -4.92
C SER A 221 14.89 -10.59 -4.59
N VAL A 222 14.26 -9.57 -4.00
CA VAL A 222 14.90 -8.27 -3.72
C VAL A 222 16.13 -8.40 -2.81
N GLY A 223 16.04 -9.23 -1.78
CA GLY A 223 17.14 -9.43 -0.83
C GLY A 223 18.38 -10.02 -1.49
N ILE A 224 18.21 -10.82 -2.55
CA ILE A 224 19.32 -11.41 -3.31
C ILE A 224 19.84 -10.42 -4.34
N THR A 225 18.95 -9.86 -5.16
CA THR A 225 19.30 -8.97 -6.28
C THR A 225 19.93 -7.66 -5.82
N LEU A 226 19.49 -7.10 -4.69
CA LEU A 226 20.03 -5.88 -4.11
C LEU A 226 21.10 -6.11 -3.03
N SER A 227 21.39 -7.37 -2.66
CA SER A 227 22.42 -7.70 -1.66
C SER A 227 23.80 -7.05 -1.86
N PRO A 228 24.30 -6.83 -3.10
CA PRO A 228 25.62 -6.20 -3.28
C PRO A 228 25.64 -4.73 -2.85
N PHE A 229 24.48 -4.08 -2.86
CA PHE A 229 24.35 -2.64 -2.64
C PHE A 229 23.71 -2.33 -1.28
N PHE A 230 22.80 -3.19 -0.80
CA PHE A 230 22.01 -2.98 0.41
C PHE A 230 22.00 -4.22 1.29
N VAL A 231 21.86 -3.97 2.59
CA VAL A 231 21.45 -4.96 3.58
C VAL A 231 19.95 -4.80 3.80
N TYR A 232 19.19 -5.81 3.40
CA TYR A 232 17.73 -5.81 3.48
C TYR A 232 17.25 -6.61 4.70
N ASN A 233 16.28 -6.06 5.45
CA ASN A 233 15.61 -6.73 6.58
C ASN A 233 16.54 -7.23 7.70
N GLN A 234 17.63 -6.52 8.01
CA GLN A 234 18.47 -6.82 9.17
C GLN A 234 18.45 -5.71 10.23
N ASN A 235 18.44 -4.46 9.77
CA ASN A 235 18.32 -3.25 10.59
C ASN A 235 17.50 -2.22 9.79
N VAL A 236 17.09 -1.13 10.43
CA VAL A 236 16.43 -0.01 9.72
C VAL A 236 17.31 1.22 9.74
N ILE A 237 17.29 1.99 8.65
CA ILE A 237 18.01 3.27 8.55
C ILE A 237 17.03 4.44 8.62
N VAL A 238 17.40 5.49 9.35
CA VAL A 238 16.61 6.74 9.40
C VAL A 238 16.81 7.51 8.10
N THR A 239 15.76 7.65 7.30
CA THR A 239 15.80 8.32 6.00
C THR A 239 15.38 9.77 6.07
N GLU A 240 14.40 10.08 6.92
CA GLU A 240 13.86 11.43 7.06
C GLU A 240 13.48 11.72 8.53
N LEU A 241 13.76 12.95 8.97
CA LEU A 241 13.37 13.48 10.27
C LEU A 241 12.66 14.81 10.08
N THR A 242 11.40 14.88 10.52
CA THR A 242 10.59 16.10 10.46
C THR A 242 11.28 17.24 11.22
N ALA A 243 11.28 18.46 10.67
CA ALA A 243 12.00 19.60 11.24
C ALA A 243 11.60 19.97 12.68
N LYS A 244 10.33 19.71 13.05
CA LYS A 244 9.79 19.93 14.40
C LYS A 244 9.92 18.71 15.33
N SER A 245 10.63 17.67 14.92
CA SER A 245 10.76 16.45 15.71
C SER A 245 11.62 16.71 16.96
N PRO A 246 11.15 16.37 18.17
CA PRO A 246 11.95 16.43 19.40
C PRO A 246 13.13 15.44 19.38
N LEU A 247 13.09 14.44 18.50
CA LEU A 247 14.17 13.47 18.31
C LEU A 247 15.31 14.01 17.46
N ARG A 248 15.12 15.11 16.74
CA ARG A 248 16.14 15.67 15.85
C ARG A 248 17.27 16.27 16.68
N ALA A 249 18.51 15.87 16.36
CA ALA A 249 19.69 16.51 16.91
C ALA A 249 19.73 18.01 16.55
N GLY A 250 19.36 18.88 17.49
CA GLY A 250 19.42 20.35 17.37
C GLY A 250 20.85 20.91 17.42
N GLY A 251 21.78 20.33 16.65
CA GLY A 251 23.18 20.77 16.57
C GLY A 251 24.18 20.00 17.46
N GLY A 252 23.80 18.88 18.07
CA GLY A 252 24.72 18.02 18.85
C GLY A 252 24.39 16.52 18.75
N ASP A 253 25.23 15.65 19.31
CA ASP A 253 25.11 14.18 19.18
C ASP A 253 23.94 13.54 19.97
N ARG A 254 23.13 14.34 20.66
CA ARG A 254 22.10 13.89 21.62
C ARG A 254 20.77 13.47 21.00
N GLY A 255 20.59 13.59 19.69
CA GLY A 255 19.36 13.20 18.98
C GLY A 255 19.63 12.31 17.77
N LEU A 256 18.57 11.74 17.19
CA LEU A 256 18.62 10.99 15.94
C LEU A 256 19.05 11.90 14.79
N GLN A 257 19.80 11.31 13.87
CA GLN A 257 20.25 11.93 12.63
C GLN A 257 19.87 11.03 11.45
N VAL A 258 19.76 11.63 10.28
CA VAL A 258 19.63 10.88 9.02
C VAL A 258 20.85 9.97 8.88
N ASP A 259 20.65 8.79 8.28
CA ASP A 259 21.64 7.73 8.10
C ASP A 259 22.06 6.98 9.38
N ASN A 260 21.44 7.28 10.52
CA ASN A 260 21.57 6.44 11.70
C ASN A 260 20.87 5.11 11.46
N VAL A 261 21.59 4.02 11.69
CA VAL A 261 21.05 2.66 11.61
C VAL A 261 20.57 2.26 12.99
N ILE A 262 19.26 2.04 13.13
CA ILE A 262 18.63 1.60 14.37
C ILE A 262 18.65 0.07 14.38
N THR A 263 19.23 -0.49 15.44
CA THR A 263 19.36 -1.95 15.63
C THR A 263 18.35 -2.48 16.64
N GLN A 264 17.99 -1.66 17.64
CA GLN A 264 17.14 -2.09 18.75
C GLN A 264 16.38 -0.89 19.34
N LEU A 265 15.12 -1.13 19.70
CA LEU A 265 14.25 -0.22 20.43
C LEU A 265 13.94 -0.83 21.80
N ASN A 266 14.43 -0.24 22.89
CA ASN A 266 14.37 -0.83 24.23
C ASN A 266 15.00 -2.24 24.24
N ASP A 267 14.22 -3.28 24.48
CA ASP A 267 14.55 -4.72 24.42
C ASP A 267 14.15 -5.38 23.07
N CYS A 268 13.50 -4.64 22.18
CA CYS A 268 12.94 -5.13 20.93
C CYS A 268 13.93 -4.94 19.78
N ALA A 269 14.44 -6.02 19.20
CA ALA A 269 15.31 -5.96 18.03
C ALA A 269 14.53 -5.45 16.81
N VAL A 270 15.11 -4.50 16.07
CA VAL A 270 14.46 -3.86 14.91
C VAL A 270 15.20 -4.27 13.64
N SER A 271 14.55 -5.10 12.82
CA SER A 271 15.13 -5.62 11.58
C SER A 271 14.44 -5.13 10.31
N SER A 272 13.15 -4.82 10.37
CA SER A 272 12.32 -4.32 9.27
C SER A 272 11.39 -3.18 9.70
N GLU A 273 10.77 -2.49 8.74
CA GLU A 273 9.75 -1.46 9.01
C GLU A 273 8.54 -2.01 9.79
N GLU A 274 8.18 -3.27 9.55
CA GLU A 274 7.14 -3.97 10.31
C GLU A 274 7.56 -4.21 11.76
N THR A 275 8.80 -4.64 12.01
CA THR A 275 9.30 -4.77 13.39
C THR A 275 9.43 -3.41 14.08
N TRP A 276 9.84 -2.36 13.36
CA TRP A 276 9.92 -0.99 13.88
C TRP A 276 8.55 -0.52 14.39
N SER A 277 7.52 -0.63 13.56
CA SER A 277 6.15 -0.25 13.93
C SER A 277 5.58 -1.15 15.04
N SER A 278 5.81 -2.46 14.99
CA SER A 278 5.39 -3.39 16.03
C SER A 278 6.05 -3.12 17.38
N CYS A 279 7.38 -2.88 17.41
CA CYS A 279 8.12 -2.55 18.62
C CYS A 279 7.61 -1.25 19.25
N LEU A 280 7.32 -0.22 18.45
CA LEU A 280 6.74 1.03 18.95
C LEU A 280 5.34 0.81 19.54
N GLN A 281 4.48 0.03 18.88
CA GLN A 281 3.13 -0.25 19.39
C GLN A 281 3.13 -1.04 20.70
N LYS A 282 4.06 -1.99 20.86
CA LYS A 282 4.22 -2.77 22.10
C LYS A 282 4.54 -1.93 23.34
N THR A 283 5.04 -0.71 23.17
CA THR A 283 5.39 0.17 24.30
C THR A 283 4.22 0.91 24.95
N LEU A 284 3.04 0.95 24.31
CA LEU A 284 1.85 1.59 24.86
C LEU A 284 1.13 0.78 25.95
N PRO A 285 0.83 -0.53 25.76
CA PRO A 285 0.05 -1.28 26.74
C PRO A 285 0.85 -1.72 27.97
N VAL A 286 2.18 -1.82 27.89
CA VAL A 286 3.02 -2.38 28.95
C VAL A 286 3.90 -1.31 29.57
N ARG A 287 3.60 -0.94 30.82
CA ARG A 287 4.48 -0.09 31.64
C ARG A 287 5.61 -0.95 32.21
N ARG A 288 6.77 -0.86 31.57
CA ARG A 288 7.98 -1.57 32.03
C ARG A 288 8.59 -0.85 33.23
N GLY A 289 9.00 -1.64 34.22
CA GLY A 289 9.95 -1.23 35.24
C GLY A 289 11.38 -1.53 34.81
N TYR A 290 12.30 -0.97 35.56
CA TYR A 290 13.73 -1.05 35.34
C TYR A 290 14.40 -1.59 36.61
N CYS A 291 15.21 -2.64 36.48
CA CYS A 291 16.00 -3.16 37.58
C CYS A 291 17.22 -2.29 37.80
N VAL A 292 17.32 -1.70 38.98
CA VAL A 292 18.38 -0.75 39.34
C VAL A 292 18.97 -1.14 40.70
N SER A 293 20.28 -1.00 40.87
CA SER A 293 20.96 -1.35 42.11
C SER A 293 20.56 -0.43 43.27
N ALA A 294 20.45 -0.97 44.49
CA ALA A 294 20.13 -0.17 45.67
C ALA A 294 21.16 0.94 45.92
N ASP A 295 22.44 0.67 45.66
CA ASP A 295 23.54 1.63 45.80
C ASP A 295 23.38 2.83 44.85
N PHE A 296 22.99 2.57 43.59
CA PHE A 296 22.73 3.64 42.62
C PHE A 296 21.59 4.55 43.10
N VAL A 297 20.48 3.97 43.57
CA VAL A 297 19.33 4.72 44.05
C VAL A 297 19.72 5.60 45.24
N ARG A 298 20.42 5.05 46.24
CA ARG A 298 20.86 5.81 47.42
C ARG A 298 21.79 6.98 47.10
N GLN A 299 22.58 6.88 46.03
CA GLN A 299 23.54 7.92 45.63
C GLN A 299 22.94 8.99 44.72
N ASN A 300 21.83 8.70 44.03
CA ASN A 300 21.27 9.56 42.98
C ASN A 300 19.82 10.00 43.25
N ASP A 301 19.23 9.63 44.38
CA ASP A 301 17.89 10.07 44.77
C ASP A 301 17.91 11.57 45.12
N GLU A 302 17.15 12.34 44.34
CA GLU A 302 16.93 13.79 44.53
C GLU A 302 15.48 14.05 44.98
N SER A 303 14.87 13.08 45.67
CA SER A 303 13.47 13.17 46.10
C SER A 303 13.23 14.36 47.05
N ILE A 304 12.08 15.02 46.84
CA ILE A 304 11.59 16.08 47.71
C ILE A 304 10.40 15.56 48.54
N ASP A 305 10.17 16.17 49.70
CA ASP A 305 9.01 15.84 50.54
C ASP A 305 7.72 15.89 49.70
N ILE A 306 6.96 14.80 49.73
CA ILE A 306 5.78 14.59 48.88
C ILE A 306 4.75 15.70 49.16
N SER A 307 4.63 16.63 48.22
CA SER A 307 3.56 17.63 48.26
C SER A 307 2.36 17.08 47.49
N HIS A 308 1.23 16.87 48.17
CA HIS A 308 -0.03 16.39 47.58
C HIS A 308 -0.75 17.46 46.71
N HIS A 309 -0.01 18.36 46.06
CA HIS A 309 -0.56 19.60 45.50
C HIS A 309 -0.19 19.87 44.05
N SER A 310 0.00 18.85 43.22
CA SER A 310 -0.12 19.07 41.76
C SER A 310 -1.61 19.20 41.42
N ALA A 311 -1.98 20.21 40.63
CA ALA A 311 -3.38 20.54 40.28
C ALA A 311 -4.17 19.37 39.62
N ASP A 312 -3.45 18.34 39.17
CA ASP A 312 -3.98 17.14 38.52
C ASP A 312 -4.17 15.93 39.45
N GLY A 313 -3.92 16.06 40.76
CA GLY A 313 -4.09 14.97 41.73
C GLY A 313 -3.02 13.87 41.65
N ARG A 314 -1.85 14.18 41.11
CA ARG A 314 -0.73 13.24 40.90
C ARG A 314 0.29 13.35 42.03
N LEU A 315 0.88 12.21 42.41
CA LEU A 315 1.99 12.17 43.37
C LEU A 315 3.25 12.75 42.71
N GLN A 316 3.79 13.81 43.31
CA GLN A 316 4.94 14.54 42.79
C GLN A 316 6.11 14.37 43.76
N CYS A 317 7.10 13.56 43.38
CA CYS A 317 8.33 13.34 44.16
C CYS A 317 9.58 14.05 43.60
N CYS A 318 9.43 14.76 42.46
CA CYS A 318 10.49 15.50 41.77
C CYS A 318 10.12 16.96 41.51
N ASP A 319 11.12 17.83 41.30
CA ASP A 319 10.93 19.19 40.80
C ASP A 319 10.45 19.19 39.34
N GLU A 320 9.24 19.73 39.09
CA GLU A 320 8.63 19.86 37.76
C GLU A 320 9.45 20.74 36.80
N ARG A 321 10.32 21.61 37.33
CA ARG A 321 11.16 22.49 36.50
C ARG A 321 12.33 21.77 35.85
N ASN A 322 12.71 20.59 36.35
CA ASN A 322 13.83 19.83 35.85
C ASN A 322 13.35 18.70 34.92
N PRO A 323 13.47 18.84 33.58
CA PRO A 323 12.97 17.86 32.63
C PRO A 323 13.80 16.56 32.57
N ASN A 324 14.93 16.51 33.27
CA ASN A 324 15.84 15.36 33.24
C ASN A 324 15.55 14.32 34.33
N VAL A 325 14.73 14.68 35.32
CA VAL A 325 14.36 13.79 36.44
C VAL A 325 12.94 13.29 36.26
N SER A 326 12.67 12.08 36.75
CA SER A 326 11.33 11.50 36.77
C SER A 326 11.12 10.79 38.10
N CYS A 327 9.86 10.80 38.56
CA CYS A 327 9.46 10.03 39.72
C CYS A 327 9.35 8.55 39.33
N PHE A 328 9.96 7.67 40.13
CA PHE A 328 9.86 6.23 39.99
C PHE A 328 9.20 5.64 41.24
N GLU A 329 8.27 4.73 41.03
CA GLU A 329 7.61 3.91 42.04
C GLU A 329 8.37 2.59 42.18
N LEU A 330 8.68 2.21 43.40
CA LEU A 330 9.22 0.90 43.72
C LEU A 330 8.10 -0.15 43.62
N ILE A 331 8.29 -1.17 42.78
CA ILE A 331 7.41 -2.34 42.77
C ILE A 331 8.00 -3.38 43.73
N GLU A 332 7.32 -3.60 44.84
CA GLU A 332 7.67 -4.66 45.79
C GLU A 332 7.30 -6.03 45.22
N ASP A 333 8.20 -7.00 45.40
CA ASP A 333 7.90 -8.39 45.18
C ASP A 333 7.05 -8.91 46.34
N MET A 334 5.84 -9.38 46.05
CA MET A 334 4.89 -9.91 47.05
C MET A 334 5.43 -11.13 47.80
N THR A 335 6.55 -11.71 47.36
CA THR A 335 7.19 -12.88 47.97
C THR A 335 8.35 -12.57 48.90
N ALA A 336 8.82 -11.32 48.98
CA ALA A 336 9.93 -10.92 49.84
C ALA A 336 9.46 -10.66 51.29
N GLU A 337 9.91 -11.48 52.25
CA GLU A 337 9.58 -11.36 53.68
C GLU A 337 10.29 -10.20 54.40
N ALA A 338 11.15 -9.43 53.71
CA ALA A 338 11.88 -8.30 54.27
C ALA A 338 11.33 -6.96 53.71
N PRO A 339 11.04 -5.97 54.56
CA PRO A 339 10.64 -4.64 54.08
C PRO A 339 11.76 -4.02 53.24
N ALA A 340 11.40 -3.41 52.12
CA ALA A 340 12.36 -2.70 51.28
C ALA A 340 13.04 -1.58 52.09
N GLU A 341 14.37 -1.53 52.11
CA GLU A 341 15.15 -0.45 52.75
C GLU A 341 15.05 0.90 52.01
N LEU A 342 14.27 0.96 50.93
CA LEU A 342 14.16 2.09 50.00
C LEU A 342 12.80 2.79 50.12
N PRO A 343 12.73 4.11 49.90
CA PRO A 343 11.47 4.82 49.79
C PRO A 343 10.58 4.24 48.67
N GLN A 344 9.26 4.22 48.87
CA GLN A 344 8.30 3.77 47.86
C GLN A 344 8.37 4.59 46.57
N HIS A 345 8.78 5.86 46.67
CA HIS A 345 8.88 6.80 45.57
C HIS A 345 10.25 7.49 45.61
N VAL A 346 10.97 7.44 44.49
CA VAL A 346 12.32 8.02 44.36
C VAL A 346 12.40 8.92 43.14
N CYS A 347 13.17 10.00 43.24
CA CYS A 347 13.38 10.93 42.14
C CYS A 347 14.76 10.71 41.53
N LEU A 348 14.79 10.18 40.29
CA LEU A 348 16.04 9.83 39.63
C LEU A 348 16.16 10.52 38.28
N HIS A 349 17.40 10.83 37.90
CA HIS A 349 17.72 11.35 36.58
C HIS A 349 17.52 10.25 35.51
N VAL A 350 16.51 10.40 34.66
CA VAL A 350 16.05 9.38 33.69
C VAL A 350 17.21 8.79 32.89
N ARG A 351 18.06 9.63 32.30
CA ARG A 351 19.20 9.16 31.50
C ARG A 351 20.19 8.30 32.28
N ARG A 352 20.63 8.76 33.47
CA ARG A 352 21.60 8.01 34.28
C ARG A 352 21.00 6.69 34.75
N THR A 353 19.73 6.72 35.17
CA THR A 353 19.00 5.51 35.55
C THR A 353 19.02 4.50 34.41
N LEU A 354 18.61 4.91 33.20
CA LEU A 354 18.57 4.05 32.00
C LEU A 354 19.94 3.56 31.51
N GLU A 355 21.03 4.26 31.87
CA GLU A 355 22.41 3.83 31.59
C GLU A 355 22.91 2.79 32.62
N ASP A 356 22.37 2.78 33.85
CA ASP A 356 22.68 1.82 34.93
C ASP A 356 21.81 0.55 34.91
N VAL A 357 20.67 0.56 34.19
CA VAL A 357 19.73 -0.58 34.15
C VAL A 357 20.41 -1.87 33.70
N SER A 358 20.25 -2.91 34.51
CA SER A 358 20.65 -4.28 34.15
C SER A 358 19.60 -4.97 33.28
N GLU A 359 18.34 -4.94 33.72
CA GLU A 359 17.23 -5.71 33.13
C GLU A 359 15.89 -4.95 33.22
N TYR A 360 14.90 -5.37 32.42
CA TYR A 360 13.54 -4.84 32.46
C TYR A 360 12.63 -5.77 33.30
N CYS A 361 11.73 -5.20 34.09
CA CYS A 361 10.83 -5.95 34.97
C CYS A 361 9.36 -5.54 34.76
N THR A 362 8.42 -6.47 34.91
CA THR A 362 6.97 -6.20 34.75
C THR A 362 6.15 -6.43 36.02
N GLY A 363 6.74 -7.04 37.06
CA GLY A 363 6.04 -7.42 38.29
C GLY A 363 6.94 -7.54 39.53
N GLY A 364 8.01 -6.75 39.64
CA GLY A 364 8.90 -6.74 40.80
C GLY A 364 10.12 -7.66 40.69
N ASP A 365 10.08 -8.66 39.82
CA ASP A 365 11.15 -9.64 39.63
C ASP A 365 12.38 -9.01 38.95
N CYS A 366 13.52 -9.05 39.66
CA CYS A 366 14.83 -8.57 39.22
C CYS A 366 15.91 -9.54 39.71
N THR A 367 16.82 -9.95 38.83
CA THR A 367 17.96 -10.82 39.20
C THR A 367 18.88 -10.15 40.22
N GLN A 368 19.06 -8.83 40.10
CA GLN A 368 19.82 -7.99 41.02
C GLN A 368 19.18 -6.61 41.12
N GLY A 369 19.09 -6.08 42.35
CA GLY A 369 18.54 -4.76 42.62
C GLY A 369 17.02 -4.75 42.80
N HIS A 370 16.42 -3.59 42.54
CA HIS A 370 14.99 -3.35 42.76
C HIS A 370 14.30 -2.87 41.48
N CYS A 371 13.04 -3.29 41.32
CA CYS A 371 12.24 -2.94 40.16
C CYS A 371 11.60 -1.56 40.33
N LEU A 372 12.07 -0.59 39.54
CA LEU A 372 11.57 0.79 39.56
C LEU A 372 10.69 1.08 38.34
N ARG A 373 9.45 1.51 38.57
CA ARG A 373 8.49 1.87 37.50
C ARG A 373 8.34 3.38 37.40
N PRO A 374 8.50 3.99 36.22
CA PRO A 374 8.30 5.43 36.07
C PRO A 374 6.82 5.82 36.21
N LEU A 375 6.55 6.84 37.03
CA LEU A 375 5.21 7.40 37.25
C LEU A 375 4.85 8.42 36.17
N MET A 376 4.45 7.91 35.00
CA MET A 376 4.11 8.74 33.83
C MET A 376 2.64 8.62 33.41
N PRO A 377 2.11 9.59 32.62
CA PRO A 377 0.79 9.46 31.98
C PRO A 377 0.64 8.15 31.20
N ASN A 378 -0.60 7.63 31.09
CA ASN A 378 -0.90 6.41 30.31
C ASN A 378 -0.51 6.52 28.83
N SER A 379 -0.39 7.74 28.30
CA SER A 379 -0.06 8.02 26.91
C SER A 379 1.44 8.20 26.64
N THR A 380 2.29 8.21 27.67
CA THR A 380 3.71 8.53 27.54
C THR A 380 4.57 7.32 27.85
N ALA A 381 5.52 7.02 26.97
CA ALA A 381 6.47 5.92 27.11
C ALA A 381 7.92 6.46 27.01
N ILE A 382 8.84 5.71 27.64
CA ILE A 382 10.28 5.91 27.47
C ILE A 382 10.75 4.98 26.36
N LEU A 383 11.38 5.56 25.34
CA LEU A 383 11.93 4.86 24.18
C LEU A 383 13.44 5.09 24.13
N GLN A 384 14.20 4.01 24.19
CA GLN A 384 15.65 3.99 24.03
C GLN A 384 16.00 3.41 22.65
N PHE A 385 16.56 4.24 21.78
CA PHE A 385 17.03 3.85 20.45
C PHE A 385 18.51 3.49 20.53
N LYS A 386 18.83 2.21 20.34
CA LYS A 386 20.21 1.78 20.08
C LYS A 386 20.49 1.93 18.59
N ARG A 387 21.60 2.60 18.29
CA ARG A 387 21.92 3.01 16.93
C ARG A 387 23.41 2.89 16.65
N GLN A 388 23.73 2.77 15.37
CA GLN A 388 25.09 2.68 14.86
C GLN A 388 25.24 3.54 13.60
N ARG A 389 26.49 3.88 13.26
CA ARG A 389 26.81 4.46 11.95
C ARG A 389 26.76 3.39 10.87
N LEU A 390 26.69 3.83 9.61
CA LEU A 390 26.88 2.98 8.42
C LEU A 390 28.19 2.18 8.45
N SER A 391 29.23 2.70 9.10
CA SER A 391 30.52 2.00 9.28
C SER A 391 30.47 0.85 10.29
N GLY A 392 29.36 0.67 11.01
CA GLY A 392 29.22 -0.31 12.10
C GLY A 392 29.67 0.19 13.47
N GLU A 393 30.12 1.44 13.58
CA GLU A 393 30.48 2.06 14.87
C GLU A 393 29.24 2.30 15.73
N GLN A 394 29.25 1.77 16.96
CA GLN A 394 28.16 1.97 17.92
C GLN A 394 28.13 3.41 18.41
N LEU A 395 26.95 4.02 18.38
CA LEU A 395 26.74 5.39 18.83
C LEU A 395 25.99 5.38 20.18
N PRO A 396 26.11 6.46 20.98
CA PRO A 396 25.33 6.59 22.20
C PRO A 396 23.83 6.53 21.88
N SER A 397 23.10 5.83 22.76
CA SER A 397 21.66 5.65 22.62
C SER A 397 20.92 6.98 22.76
N VAL A 398 19.82 7.10 22.03
CA VAL A 398 18.93 8.27 22.11
C VAL A 398 17.74 7.87 22.96
N ILE A 399 17.41 8.67 23.96
CA ILE A 399 16.25 8.47 24.83
C ILE A 399 15.18 9.49 24.45
N TYR A 400 13.96 9.01 24.28
CA TYR A 400 12.78 9.83 24.03
C TYR A 400 11.71 9.53 25.06
N VAL A 401 11.10 10.58 25.58
CA VAL A 401 9.99 10.50 26.53
C VAL A 401 8.80 11.19 25.89
N GLY A 402 7.76 10.43 25.56
CA GLY A 402 6.61 10.97 24.86
C GLY A 402 5.71 9.87 24.30
N HIS A 403 4.79 10.24 23.41
CA HIS A 403 3.87 9.29 22.81
C HIS A 403 4.55 8.56 21.64
N PRO A 404 4.54 7.22 21.55
CA PRO A 404 5.19 6.47 20.48
C PRO A 404 4.72 6.84 19.06
N TYR A 405 3.47 7.28 18.88
CA TYR A 405 3.00 7.71 17.56
C TYR A 405 3.66 9.00 17.07
N ASP A 406 4.21 9.84 17.96
CA ASP A 406 4.98 11.01 17.53
C ASP A 406 6.26 10.59 16.82
N VAL A 407 6.85 9.46 17.23
CA VAL A 407 8.00 8.85 16.57
C VAL A 407 7.62 8.35 15.19
N VAL A 408 6.51 7.59 15.09
CA VAL A 408 6.01 7.07 13.80
C VAL A 408 5.73 8.20 12.79
N ARG A 409 5.24 9.35 13.26
CA ARG A 409 4.94 10.51 12.39
C ARG A 409 6.16 11.37 12.08
N SER A 410 7.18 11.36 12.93
CA SER A 410 8.32 12.28 12.81
C SER A 410 9.61 11.64 12.28
N VAL A 411 9.70 10.32 12.31
CA VAL A 411 10.85 9.54 11.85
C VAL A 411 10.40 8.62 10.73
N ARG A 412 10.92 8.82 9.52
CA ARG A 412 10.82 7.82 8.45
C ARG A 412 12.05 6.92 8.49
N VAL A 413 11.78 5.63 8.35
CA VAL A 413 12.79 4.58 8.31
C VAL A 413 12.67 3.78 7.03
N SER A 414 13.76 3.15 6.61
CA SER A 414 13.79 2.22 5.48
C SER A 414 14.43 0.90 5.90
N ALA A 415 13.92 -0.21 5.36
CA ALA A 415 14.55 -1.53 5.51
C ALA A 415 15.78 -1.75 4.60
N PHE A 416 16.08 -0.82 3.69
CA PHE A 416 17.22 -0.89 2.77
C PHE A 416 18.40 -0.08 3.31
N VAL A 417 19.26 -0.73 4.12
CA VAL A 417 20.47 -0.09 4.65
C VAL A 417 21.58 -0.14 3.59
N PRO A 418 22.07 1.00 3.06
CA PRO A 418 23.11 0.98 2.03
C PRO A 418 24.44 0.49 2.60
N ARG A 419 25.19 -0.28 1.80
CA ARG A 419 26.56 -0.69 2.14
C ARG A 419 27.60 0.41 1.88
N TYR A 420 27.28 1.32 0.98
CA TYR A 420 28.16 2.42 0.56
C TYR A 420 27.44 3.75 0.79
N SER A 421 28.14 4.73 1.36
CA SER A 421 27.58 6.04 1.69
C SER A 421 27.12 6.87 0.47
N ALA A 422 27.60 6.53 -0.73
CA ALA A 422 27.16 7.18 -1.97
C ALA A 422 25.75 6.72 -2.42
N LEU A 423 25.24 5.63 -1.87
CA LEU A 423 23.94 5.08 -2.23
C LEU A 423 22.85 5.63 -1.30
N SER A 424 21.77 6.13 -1.89
CA SER A 424 20.57 6.49 -1.15
C SER A 424 19.61 5.31 -1.04
N SER A 425 18.97 5.14 0.12
CA SER A 425 17.88 4.18 0.33
C SER A 425 16.56 4.60 -0.33
N ALA A 426 16.44 5.85 -0.81
CA ALA A 426 15.20 6.35 -1.38
C ALA A 426 14.80 5.66 -2.70
N TRP A 427 15.78 5.29 -3.55
CA TRP A 427 15.47 4.63 -4.82
C TRP A 427 15.00 3.18 -4.68
N PRO A 428 15.60 2.30 -3.83
CA PRO A 428 15.05 0.96 -3.65
C PRO A 428 13.70 1.01 -2.96
N ASP A 429 13.47 1.93 -2.00
CA ASP A 429 12.15 2.16 -1.41
C ASP A 429 11.11 2.50 -2.49
N SER A 430 11.42 3.48 -3.35
CA SER A 430 10.54 3.94 -4.44
C SER A 430 10.25 2.83 -5.45
N TRP A 431 11.26 2.07 -5.84
CA TRP A 431 11.13 0.96 -6.78
C TRP A 431 10.32 -0.19 -6.18
N PHE A 432 10.58 -0.54 -4.93
CA PHE A 432 9.85 -1.58 -4.20
C PHE A 432 8.38 -1.21 -4.00
N LEU A 433 8.11 0.05 -3.67
CA LEU A 433 6.75 0.59 -3.57
C LEU A 433 6.01 0.53 -4.92
N LEU A 434 6.67 0.93 -6.02
CA LEU A 434 6.10 0.82 -7.36
C LEU A 434 5.76 -0.64 -7.71
N LEU A 435 6.62 -1.60 -7.38
CA LEU A 435 6.35 -3.03 -7.61
C LEU A 435 5.15 -3.51 -6.80
N LYS A 436 5.05 -3.14 -5.51
CA LYS A 436 3.90 -3.49 -4.66
C LYS A 436 2.59 -3.01 -5.29
N TYR A 437 2.55 -1.76 -5.76
CA TYR A 437 1.37 -1.23 -6.45
C TYR A 437 1.07 -1.98 -7.75
N ASN A 438 2.09 -2.29 -8.57
CA ASN A 438 1.88 -3.08 -9.79
C ASN A 438 1.32 -4.47 -9.53
N VAL A 439 1.70 -5.14 -8.43
CA VAL A 439 1.10 -6.43 -8.03
C VAL A 439 -0.39 -6.25 -7.72
N VAL A 440 -0.72 -5.31 -6.83
CA VAL A 440 -2.10 -5.12 -6.34
C VAL A 440 -3.03 -4.65 -7.47
N PHE A 441 -2.63 -3.62 -8.22
CA PHE A 441 -3.46 -3.06 -9.30
C PHE A 441 -3.64 -4.04 -10.45
N SER A 442 -2.61 -4.81 -10.82
CA SER A 442 -2.73 -5.78 -11.91
C SER A 442 -3.65 -6.94 -11.53
N ILE A 443 -3.55 -7.48 -10.31
CA ILE A 443 -4.46 -8.53 -9.82
C ILE A 443 -5.90 -7.97 -9.73
N GLY A 444 -6.07 -6.76 -9.20
CA GLY A 444 -7.36 -6.09 -9.14
C GLY A 444 -7.99 -5.90 -10.52
N LEU A 445 -7.22 -5.41 -11.50
CA LEU A 445 -7.68 -5.20 -12.87
C LEU A 445 -8.01 -6.53 -13.58
N ALA A 446 -7.24 -7.59 -13.33
CA ALA A 446 -7.53 -8.94 -13.84
C ALA A 446 -8.85 -9.48 -13.26
N LEU A 447 -9.07 -9.31 -11.95
CA LEU A 447 -10.28 -9.74 -11.26
C LEU A 447 -11.52 -9.00 -11.77
N VAL A 448 -11.46 -7.66 -11.86
CA VAL A 448 -12.59 -6.84 -12.32
C VAL A 448 -12.94 -7.14 -13.79
N ASN A 449 -11.94 -7.31 -14.65
CA ASN A 449 -12.18 -7.68 -16.05
C ASN A 449 -12.75 -9.09 -16.23
N ALA A 450 -12.60 -10.00 -15.27
CA ALA A 450 -13.22 -11.32 -15.33
C ALA A 450 -14.74 -11.28 -15.03
N ILE A 451 -15.22 -10.25 -14.32
CA ILE A 451 -16.63 -10.12 -13.90
C ILE A 451 -17.49 -9.71 -15.11
N PRO A 452 -18.69 -10.30 -15.31
CA PRO A 452 -19.56 -9.96 -16.43
C PRO A 452 -20.24 -8.61 -16.19
N CYS A 453 -19.50 -7.54 -16.43
CA CYS A 453 -19.95 -6.16 -16.28
C CYS A 453 -19.82 -5.41 -17.61
N PHE A 454 -20.76 -4.51 -17.90
CA PHE A 454 -20.69 -3.69 -19.10
C PHE A 454 -19.39 -2.87 -19.14
N GLY A 455 -18.73 -2.83 -20.29
CA GLY A 455 -17.47 -2.12 -20.49
C GLY A 455 -16.21 -2.88 -20.10
N PHE A 456 -16.34 -4.10 -19.57
CA PHE A 456 -15.21 -5.00 -19.23
C PHE A 456 -15.22 -6.27 -20.09
N ASP A 457 -14.08 -6.96 -20.16
CA ASP A 457 -13.91 -8.18 -20.95
C ASP A 457 -14.91 -9.28 -20.59
N GLY A 458 -15.26 -9.40 -19.31
CA GLY A 458 -16.16 -10.44 -18.78
C GLY A 458 -17.53 -10.44 -19.45
N ALA A 459 -18.02 -9.30 -19.93
CA ALA A 459 -19.25 -9.24 -20.73
C ALA A 459 -19.09 -9.94 -22.08
N HIS A 460 -17.99 -9.69 -22.78
CA HIS A 460 -17.68 -10.32 -24.07
C HIS A 460 -17.35 -11.81 -23.94
N ILE A 461 -16.65 -12.19 -22.86
CA ILE A 461 -16.36 -13.58 -22.50
C ILE A 461 -17.70 -14.31 -22.28
N THR A 462 -18.58 -13.76 -21.44
CA THR A 462 -19.88 -14.33 -21.10
C THR A 462 -20.78 -14.48 -22.31
N SER A 463 -20.86 -13.46 -23.16
CA SER A 463 -21.58 -13.52 -24.42
C SER A 463 -21.04 -14.65 -25.30
N THR A 464 -19.72 -14.73 -25.50
CA THR A 464 -19.11 -15.78 -26.33
C THR A 464 -19.40 -17.18 -25.80
N VAL A 465 -19.37 -17.38 -24.47
CA VAL A 465 -19.71 -18.65 -23.82
C VAL A 465 -21.17 -19.01 -24.03
N ILE A 466 -22.10 -18.08 -23.77
CA ILE A 466 -23.55 -18.30 -23.92
C ILE A 466 -23.89 -18.63 -25.38
N HIS A 467 -23.39 -17.84 -26.32
CA HIS A 467 -23.66 -18.05 -27.73
C HIS A 467 -23.13 -19.38 -28.25
N SER A 468 -22.09 -19.95 -27.63
CA SER A 468 -21.44 -21.19 -28.09
C SER A 468 -21.93 -22.44 -27.35
N PHE A 469 -22.13 -22.38 -26.03
CA PHE A 469 -22.58 -23.53 -25.23
C PHE A 469 -24.10 -23.75 -25.29
N LEU A 470 -24.90 -22.68 -25.41
CA LEU A 470 -26.36 -22.80 -25.43
C LEU A 470 -26.93 -22.99 -26.83
N VAL A 471 -26.10 -23.04 -27.90
CA VAL A 471 -26.57 -23.31 -29.28
C VAL A 471 -27.45 -24.56 -29.33
N GLY A 472 -27.01 -25.65 -28.70
CA GLY A 472 -27.70 -26.93 -28.74
C GLY A 472 -28.93 -27.05 -27.81
N ARG A 473 -29.20 -26.03 -26.98
CA ARG A 473 -30.37 -26.00 -26.07
C ARG A 473 -31.34 -24.86 -26.37
N VAL A 474 -30.85 -23.78 -26.96
CA VAL A 474 -31.59 -22.55 -27.25
C VAL A 474 -31.22 -22.10 -28.67
N ASP A 475 -31.98 -22.59 -29.64
CA ASP A 475 -31.71 -22.32 -31.07
C ASP A 475 -31.80 -20.82 -31.39
N GLN A 476 -32.79 -20.14 -30.80
CA GLN A 476 -33.06 -18.73 -31.06
C GLN A 476 -31.93 -17.82 -30.55
N HIS A 477 -31.29 -17.10 -31.47
CA HIS A 477 -30.21 -16.14 -31.18
C HIS A 477 -30.66 -15.05 -30.18
N ALA A 478 -31.86 -14.49 -30.39
CA ALA A 478 -32.42 -13.45 -29.53
C ALA A 478 -32.60 -13.90 -28.06
N LYS A 479 -32.89 -15.19 -27.81
CA LYS A 479 -32.97 -15.72 -26.45
C LYS A 479 -31.60 -15.84 -25.80
N ARG A 480 -30.57 -16.19 -26.56
CA ARG A 480 -29.18 -16.23 -26.08
C ARG A 480 -28.65 -14.83 -25.78
N ASP A 481 -28.94 -13.86 -26.65
CA ASP A 481 -28.63 -12.45 -26.41
C ASP A 481 -29.28 -11.94 -25.12
N LEU A 482 -30.56 -12.26 -24.90
CA LEU A 482 -31.28 -11.89 -23.69
C LEU A 482 -30.66 -12.49 -22.42
N ILE A 483 -30.25 -13.77 -22.44
CA ILE A 483 -29.57 -14.41 -21.31
C ILE A 483 -28.24 -13.71 -21.02
N SER A 484 -27.45 -13.42 -22.06
CA SER A 484 -26.19 -12.68 -21.91
C SER A 484 -26.40 -11.29 -21.34
N LEU A 485 -27.45 -10.59 -21.77
CA LEU A 485 -27.82 -9.28 -21.28
C LEU A 485 -28.21 -9.34 -19.79
N ILE A 486 -29.01 -10.33 -19.39
CA ILE A 486 -29.44 -10.50 -17.98
C ILE A 486 -28.22 -10.74 -17.09
N ILE A 487 -27.34 -11.68 -17.45
CA ILE A 487 -26.15 -12.00 -16.64
C ILE A 487 -25.23 -10.77 -16.52
N THR A 488 -25.00 -10.06 -17.63
CA THR A 488 -24.16 -8.86 -17.63
C THR A 488 -24.80 -7.73 -16.82
N SER A 489 -26.13 -7.60 -16.86
CA SER A 489 -26.86 -6.60 -16.06
C SER A 489 -26.79 -6.90 -14.57
N VAL A 490 -26.94 -8.17 -14.18
CA VAL A 490 -26.78 -8.60 -12.78
C VAL A 490 -25.35 -8.36 -12.28
N GLY A 491 -24.34 -8.74 -13.07
CA GLY A 491 -22.94 -8.48 -12.72
C GLY A 491 -22.64 -6.98 -12.58
N SER A 492 -23.16 -6.16 -13.49
CA SER A 492 -23.01 -4.70 -13.43
C SER A 492 -23.73 -4.09 -12.22
N LEU A 493 -24.91 -4.60 -11.87
CA LEU A 493 -25.65 -4.17 -10.67
C LEU A 493 -24.86 -4.50 -9.39
N LEU A 494 -24.34 -5.73 -9.28
CA LEU A 494 -23.52 -6.14 -8.13
C LEU A 494 -22.26 -5.28 -8.01
N PHE A 495 -21.54 -5.07 -9.11
CA PHE A 495 -20.36 -4.21 -9.12
C PHE A 495 -20.71 -2.78 -8.72
N GLY A 496 -21.78 -2.20 -9.28
CA GLY A 496 -22.25 -0.86 -8.93
C GLY A 496 -22.66 -0.71 -7.45
N LEU A 497 -23.34 -1.70 -6.88
CA LEU A 497 -23.68 -1.73 -5.44
C LEU A 497 -22.44 -1.80 -4.56
N ALA A 498 -21.44 -2.62 -4.94
CA ALA A 498 -20.17 -2.70 -4.22
C ALA A 498 -19.41 -1.35 -4.27
N LEU A 499 -19.31 -0.73 -5.45
CA LEU A 499 -18.71 0.60 -5.61
C LEU A 499 -19.42 1.64 -4.74
N LEU A 500 -20.75 1.67 -4.77
CA LEU A 500 -21.56 2.62 -4.00
C LEU A 500 -21.34 2.44 -2.50
N LYS A 501 -21.29 1.19 -2.01
CA LYS A 501 -21.05 0.89 -0.60
C LYS A 501 -19.66 1.35 -0.15
N VAL A 502 -18.63 1.06 -0.94
CA VAL A 502 -17.26 1.50 -0.61
C VAL A 502 -17.14 3.03 -0.66
N ALA A 503 -17.74 3.67 -1.67
CA ALA A 503 -17.81 5.13 -1.73
C ALA A 503 -18.53 5.72 -0.50
N TRP A 504 -19.64 5.10 -0.06
CA TRP A 504 -20.35 5.50 1.15
C TRP A 504 -19.48 5.40 2.41
N LEU A 505 -18.83 4.25 2.61
CA LEU A 505 -17.97 4.00 3.78
C LEU A 505 -16.75 4.93 3.81
N SER A 506 -16.16 5.20 2.64
CA SER A 506 -14.88 5.91 2.54
C SER A 506 -15.03 7.43 2.45
N LEU A 507 -16.10 7.93 1.82
CA LEU A 507 -16.32 9.37 1.60
C LEU A 507 -17.40 9.96 2.50
N LEU A 508 -18.55 9.29 2.65
CA LEU A 508 -19.74 9.87 3.28
C LEU A 508 -19.79 9.63 4.78
N LYS A 509 -19.46 8.42 5.25
CA LYS A 509 -19.42 8.09 6.68
C LYS A 509 -18.49 9.00 7.51
N PRO A 510 -17.26 9.36 7.08
CA PRO A 510 -16.41 10.26 7.88
C PRO A 510 -16.84 11.74 7.86
N LEU A 511 -17.80 12.11 7.00
CA LEU A 511 -18.36 13.47 6.95
C LEU A 511 -19.61 13.64 7.83
N ILE A 512 -20.20 12.54 8.32
CA ILE A 512 -21.37 12.48 9.21
C ILE A 512 -20.87 12.17 10.62
#